data_AF-A0A1H7KKV0-F1
#
_entry.id   AF-A0A1H7KKV0-F1
#
_cell.length_a   1.000
_cell.length_b   1.000
_cell.length_c   1.000
_cell.angle_alpha   90.00
_cell.angle_beta   90.00
_cell.angle_gamma   90.00
#
_symmetry.space_group_name_H-M   'P 1'
#
loop_
_entity.id
_entity.type
_entity.pdbx_description
1 polymer ?
#
loop_
_entity_poly.entity_id
_entity_poly.type
_entity_poly.pdbx_seq_one_letter_code
_entity_poly.pdbx_strand_id
1 'polypeptide(L)'
;MLTRGNLLQQTEKLLKSQGFKTSDIYEHGSFDIVARKNLLILLLKTFLNIDSINEQNAHEMNQLANIFLASPIIIGEKSRNGILEEGVIYERYDIPTIGFETFKNMILYNEYPEILADRGGYFVKIDGNVIKQYREEYSMSLKDLANLAHVSRATMYKYENGIVRANTETAMILEEILNTKVTLDIDLLKQPQKDKIEYSDDVKDLSKLGYGVLSTNKSPFDAVAKMKTSDKHSPLMANVEKNRTEKTLKRMAIPLKDLSLVTTSEPVFIINNDKIKESIGKIPVIKSWELKEFENSKELLKMIRERKEN
;
A
#
# COMPACT_ATOMS: atom_id res chain seq x y z
N MET A 1 -13.54 -9.86 24.16
CA MET A 1 -13.07 -10.62 22.98
C MET A 1 -12.68 -9.59 21.93
N LEU A 2 -11.47 -9.66 21.36
CA LEU A 2 -11.09 -8.75 20.28
C LEU A 2 -11.98 -9.03 19.08
N THR A 3 -12.56 -7.97 18.50
CA THR A 3 -13.33 -8.06 17.26
C THR A 3 -12.59 -7.31 16.17
N ARG A 4 -12.82 -7.68 14.92
CA ARG A 4 -12.25 -6.97 13.77
C ARG A 4 -12.62 -5.48 13.80
N GLY A 5 -13.87 -5.17 14.15
CA GLY A 5 -14.35 -3.80 14.30
C GLY A 5 -13.58 -3.02 15.37
N ASN A 6 -13.26 -3.65 16.51
CA ASN A 6 -12.44 -3.00 17.55
C ASN A 6 -11.03 -2.71 17.06
N LEU A 7 -10.39 -3.67 16.36
CA LEU A 7 -9.06 -3.50 15.77
C LEU A 7 -9.04 -2.34 14.77
N LEU A 8 -10.04 -2.27 13.89
CA LEU A 8 -10.18 -1.20 12.91
C LEU A 8 -10.40 0.17 13.57
N GLN A 9 -11.26 0.26 14.58
CA GLN A 9 -11.49 1.50 15.34
C GLN A 9 -10.24 1.95 16.11
N GLN A 10 -9.49 1.01 16.70
CA GLN A 10 -8.22 1.31 17.36
C GLN A 10 -7.19 1.84 16.36
N THR A 11 -7.12 1.24 15.18
CA THR A 11 -6.24 1.66 14.07
C THR A 11 -6.58 3.08 13.61
N GLU A 12 -7.85 3.38 13.38
CA GLU A 12 -8.32 4.72 13.02
C GLU A 12 -8.02 5.76 14.11
N LYS A 13 -8.32 5.44 15.38
CA LYS A 13 -8.06 6.35 16.51
C LYS A 13 -6.58 6.65 16.66
N LEU A 14 -5.73 5.64 16.55
CA LEU A 14 -4.27 5.81 16.57
C LEU A 14 -3.83 6.78 15.46
N LEU A 15 -4.25 6.55 14.22
CA LEU A 15 -3.90 7.41 13.09
C LEU A 15 -4.35 8.86 13.29
N LYS A 16 -5.61 9.06 13.69
CA LYS A 16 -6.14 10.40 13.98
C LYS A 16 -5.38 11.09 15.11
N SER A 17 -5.02 10.36 16.18
CA SER A 17 -4.24 10.90 17.30
C SER A 17 -2.86 11.37 16.87
N GLN A 18 -2.29 10.77 15.82
CA GLN A 18 -0.99 11.14 15.25
C GLN A 18 -1.09 12.09 14.05
N GLY A 19 -2.24 12.74 13.87
CA GLY A 19 -2.44 13.79 12.87
C GLY A 19 -2.61 13.28 11.44
N PHE A 20 -2.93 12.00 11.24
CA PHE A 20 -3.35 11.52 9.93
C PHE A 20 -4.78 11.98 9.63
N LYS A 21 -5.00 12.41 8.38
CA LYS A 21 -6.34 12.50 7.82
C LYS A 21 -6.76 11.12 7.33
N THR A 22 -7.86 10.60 7.82
CA THR A 22 -8.39 9.30 7.40
C THR A 22 -9.62 9.45 6.52
N SER A 23 -9.87 8.46 5.68
CA SER A 23 -11.17 8.24 5.05
C SER A 23 -12.18 7.71 6.07
N ASP A 24 -13.43 7.58 5.65
CA ASP A 24 -14.40 6.70 6.29
C ASP A 24 -13.97 5.22 6.17
N ILE A 25 -14.69 4.34 6.88
CA ILE A 25 -14.45 2.90 6.90
C ILE A 25 -15.23 2.19 5.77
N TYR A 26 -14.54 1.33 5.01
CA TYR A 26 -15.05 0.60 3.84
C TYR A 26 -14.76 -0.92 3.91
N GLU A 27 -15.47 -1.65 4.78
CA GLU A 27 -15.08 -3.04 5.14
C GLU A 27 -15.11 -4.07 3.99
N HIS A 28 -15.87 -3.82 2.93
CA HIS A 28 -16.13 -4.81 1.87
C HIS A 28 -15.10 -4.81 0.71
N GLY A 29 -14.24 -3.78 0.65
CA GLY A 29 -13.28 -3.58 -0.44
C GLY A 29 -11.93 -4.27 -0.24
N SER A 30 -10.99 -3.94 -1.13
CA SER A 30 -9.58 -4.33 -1.07
C SER A 30 -8.83 -3.68 0.10
N PHE A 31 -9.34 -2.58 0.64
CA PHE A 31 -8.87 -1.91 1.85
C PHE A 31 -10.06 -1.59 2.79
N ASP A 32 -9.78 -1.26 4.05
CA ASP A 32 -10.79 -0.80 5.01
C ASP A 32 -10.73 0.72 5.24
N ILE A 33 -9.53 1.27 5.30
CA ILE A 33 -9.31 2.69 5.59
C ILE A 33 -8.10 3.18 4.82
N VAL A 34 -8.19 4.40 4.33
CA VAL A 34 -7.07 5.14 3.73
C VAL A 34 -6.66 6.23 4.72
N ALA A 35 -5.37 6.38 4.96
CA ALA A 35 -4.87 7.42 5.83
C ALA A 35 -3.76 8.21 5.16
N ARG A 36 -3.72 9.51 5.38
CA ARG A 36 -2.70 10.40 4.82
C ARG A 36 -2.10 11.32 5.86
N LYS A 37 -0.78 11.46 5.82
CA LYS A 37 -0.03 12.49 6.54
C LYS A 37 1.04 13.05 5.62
N ASN A 38 0.93 14.33 5.26
CA ASN A 38 1.79 14.98 4.26
C ASN A 38 1.75 14.26 2.90
N LEU A 39 2.87 13.65 2.48
CA LEU A 39 3.00 12.85 1.25
C LEU A 39 2.82 11.35 1.49
N LEU A 40 2.82 10.90 2.75
CA LEU A 40 2.58 9.51 3.10
C LEU A 40 1.10 9.19 2.96
N ILE A 41 0.78 8.18 2.17
CA ILE A 41 -0.56 7.59 2.06
C ILE A 41 -0.45 6.12 2.46
N LEU A 42 -1.33 5.68 3.35
CA LEU A 42 -1.44 4.31 3.81
C LEU A 42 -2.76 3.72 3.32
N LEU A 43 -2.69 2.54 2.74
CA LEU A 43 -3.84 1.73 2.38
C LEU A 43 -3.87 0.56 3.36
N LEU A 44 -4.86 0.53 4.26
CA LEU A 44 -4.88 -0.42 5.38
C LEU A 44 -6.04 -1.39 5.26
N LYS A 45 -5.76 -2.67 5.51
CA LYS A 45 -6.77 -3.72 5.63
C LYS A 45 -6.59 -4.47 6.95
N THR A 46 -7.69 -4.76 7.63
CA THR A 46 -7.70 -5.41 8.94
C THR A 46 -8.31 -6.80 8.87
N PHE A 47 -7.69 -7.77 9.56
CA PHE A 47 -8.19 -9.13 9.72
C PHE A 47 -7.90 -9.65 11.13
N LEU A 48 -8.84 -10.37 11.75
CA LEU A 48 -8.48 -11.12 12.98
C LEU A 48 -7.54 -12.28 12.63
N ASN A 49 -7.90 -13.06 11.60
CA ASN A 49 -7.03 -14.07 11.03
C ASN A 49 -6.52 -13.62 9.66
N ILE A 50 -5.21 -13.36 9.54
CA ILE A 50 -4.60 -12.88 8.30
C ILE A 50 -4.69 -13.89 7.16
N ASP A 51 -4.92 -15.17 7.45
CA ASP A 51 -5.11 -16.21 6.43
C ASP A 51 -6.50 -16.22 5.79
N SER A 52 -7.39 -15.31 6.22
CA SER A 52 -8.70 -15.09 5.62
C SER A 52 -8.67 -14.09 4.46
N ILE A 53 -7.48 -13.54 4.13
CA ILE A 53 -7.33 -12.65 2.99
C ILE A 53 -7.54 -13.40 1.67
N ASN A 54 -8.24 -12.74 0.74
CA ASN A 54 -8.45 -13.23 -0.62
C ASN A 54 -7.38 -12.63 -1.54
N GLU A 55 -6.73 -13.49 -2.33
CA GLU A 55 -5.77 -13.12 -3.38
C GLU A 55 -6.27 -11.99 -4.27
N GLN A 56 -7.51 -12.07 -4.76
CA GLN A 56 -8.07 -11.05 -5.64
C GLN A 56 -8.14 -9.67 -4.97
N ASN A 57 -8.51 -9.63 -3.68
CA ASN A 57 -8.57 -8.38 -2.93
C ASN A 57 -7.18 -7.83 -2.64
N ALA A 58 -6.20 -8.71 -2.35
CA ALA A 58 -4.81 -8.31 -2.13
C ALA A 58 -4.18 -7.77 -3.42
N HIS A 59 -4.38 -8.44 -4.55
CA HIS A 59 -3.93 -7.96 -5.85
C HIS A 59 -4.50 -6.58 -6.19
N GLU A 60 -5.83 -6.39 -6.05
CA GLU A 60 -6.47 -5.08 -6.25
C GLU A 60 -5.87 -4.03 -5.30
N MET A 61 -5.61 -4.38 -4.03
CA MET A 61 -4.99 -3.48 -3.04
C MET A 61 -3.59 -3.04 -3.47
N ASN A 62 -2.74 -3.96 -3.95
CA ASN A 62 -1.41 -3.65 -4.47
C ASN A 62 -1.45 -2.75 -5.71
N GLN A 63 -2.39 -2.99 -6.63
CA GLN A 63 -2.55 -2.15 -7.81
C GLN A 63 -3.02 -0.73 -7.45
N LEU A 64 -3.96 -0.61 -6.50
CA LEU A 64 -4.41 0.68 -5.98
C LEU A 64 -3.27 1.41 -5.24
N ALA A 65 -2.48 0.70 -4.44
CA ALA A 65 -1.33 1.26 -3.76
C ALA A 65 -0.32 1.88 -4.74
N ASN A 66 -0.01 1.18 -5.84
CA ASN A 66 0.86 1.68 -6.90
C ASN A 66 0.28 2.91 -7.63
N ILE A 67 -1.04 2.96 -7.85
CA ILE A 67 -1.70 4.10 -8.49
C ILE A 67 -1.68 5.33 -7.58
N PHE A 68 -1.99 5.17 -6.31
CA PHE A 68 -2.06 6.26 -5.34
C PHE A 68 -0.71 6.60 -4.71
N LEU A 69 0.36 5.88 -5.05
CA LEU A 69 1.66 6.01 -4.39
C LEU A 69 1.53 5.83 -2.86
N ALA A 70 0.73 4.84 -2.46
CA ALA A 70 0.43 4.51 -1.08
C ALA A 70 1.17 3.25 -0.64
N SER A 71 1.39 3.09 0.67
CA SER A 71 1.90 1.85 1.26
C SER A 71 0.75 0.94 1.66
N PRO A 72 0.64 -0.28 1.07
CA PRO A 72 -0.35 -1.25 1.48
C PRO A 72 0.14 -1.99 2.73
N ILE A 73 -0.67 -2.05 3.79
CA ILE A 73 -0.34 -2.79 5.00
C ILE A 73 -1.58 -3.55 5.49
N ILE A 74 -1.39 -4.82 5.82
CA ILE A 74 -2.40 -5.62 6.51
C ILE A 74 -2.09 -5.62 8.01
N ILE A 75 -3.09 -5.31 8.82
CA ILE A 75 -3.01 -5.36 10.28
C ILE A 75 -3.86 -6.53 10.76
N GLY A 76 -3.28 -7.43 11.55
CA GLY A 76 -4.04 -8.53 12.12
C GLY A 76 -3.64 -8.96 13.51
N GLU A 77 -4.32 -9.98 14.02
CA GLU A 77 -4.11 -10.53 15.37
C GLU A 77 -3.40 -11.88 15.34
N LYS A 78 -3.82 -12.77 14.42
CA LYS A 78 -3.28 -14.13 14.34
C LYS A 78 -3.23 -14.67 12.92
N SER A 79 -2.49 -15.76 12.77
CA SER A 79 -2.52 -16.68 11.63
C SER A 79 -2.95 -18.09 12.09
N ARG A 80 -2.92 -19.06 11.17
CA ARG A 80 -3.03 -20.50 11.47
C ARG A 80 -1.97 -20.99 12.46
N ASN A 81 -0.82 -20.33 12.51
CA ASN A 81 0.33 -20.76 13.31
C ASN A 81 0.36 -20.13 14.71
N GLY A 82 -0.58 -19.24 15.04
CA GLY A 82 -0.62 -18.56 16.33
C GLY A 82 -0.83 -17.05 16.20
N ILE A 83 -0.67 -16.35 17.33
CA ILE A 83 -0.72 -14.89 17.41
C ILE A 83 0.47 -14.31 16.64
N LEU A 84 0.26 -13.16 15.98
CA LEU A 84 1.35 -12.47 15.29
C LEU A 84 2.31 -11.88 16.32
N GLU A 85 3.60 -12.18 16.17
CA GLU A 85 4.63 -11.70 17.06
C GLU A 85 4.92 -10.20 16.82
N GLU A 86 5.22 -9.48 17.90
CA GLU A 86 5.61 -8.08 17.85
C GLU A 86 6.98 -7.93 17.16
N GLY A 87 7.15 -6.91 16.33
CA GLY A 87 8.39 -6.69 15.58
C GLY A 87 8.60 -7.64 14.39
N VAL A 88 7.65 -8.55 14.12
CA VAL A 88 7.71 -9.51 13.01
C VAL A 88 6.77 -9.11 11.87
N ILE A 89 7.31 -9.15 10.65
CA ILE A 89 6.59 -8.95 9.39
C ILE A 89 6.26 -10.30 8.79
N TYR A 90 4.97 -10.56 8.62
CA TYR A 90 4.45 -11.63 7.80
C TYR A 90 4.13 -11.08 6.40
N GLU A 91 3.93 -11.96 5.43
CA GLU A 91 3.57 -11.56 4.07
C GLU A 91 2.34 -12.33 3.60
N ARG A 92 1.40 -11.63 2.96
CA ARG A 92 0.25 -12.25 2.31
C ARG A 92 0.05 -11.61 0.94
N TYR A 93 0.27 -12.39 -0.12
CA TYR A 93 0.15 -11.93 -1.51
C TYR A 93 1.00 -10.67 -1.76
N ASP A 94 2.27 -10.72 -1.35
CA ASP A 94 3.24 -9.62 -1.47
C ASP A 94 2.88 -8.34 -0.68
N ILE A 95 1.91 -8.42 0.25
CA ILE A 95 1.55 -7.31 1.14
C ILE A 95 2.13 -7.55 2.54
N PRO A 96 2.90 -6.59 3.10
CA PRO A 96 3.40 -6.68 4.45
C PRO A 96 2.24 -6.73 5.45
N THR A 97 2.32 -7.71 6.34
CA THR A 97 1.28 -8.06 7.29
C THR A 97 1.86 -8.10 8.70
N ILE A 98 1.33 -7.28 9.60
CA ILE A 98 1.87 -7.09 10.95
C ILE A 98 0.79 -7.10 12.03
N GLY A 99 1.22 -7.30 13.27
CA GLY A 99 0.39 -7.09 14.45
C GLY A 99 0.05 -5.62 14.69
N PHE A 100 -1.03 -5.36 15.44
CA PHE A 100 -1.41 -4.00 15.83
C PHE A 100 -0.33 -3.28 16.65
N GLU A 101 0.33 -3.97 17.59
CA GLU A 101 1.37 -3.35 18.40
C GLU A 101 2.59 -2.94 17.55
N THR A 102 3.03 -3.78 16.59
CA THR A 102 4.06 -3.40 15.61
C THR A 102 3.65 -2.15 14.83
N PHE A 103 2.42 -2.10 14.32
CA PHE A 103 1.90 -0.92 13.60
C PHE A 103 1.89 0.33 14.50
N LYS A 104 1.50 0.17 15.77
CA LYS A 104 1.45 1.24 16.75
C LYS A 104 2.84 1.80 17.07
N ASN A 105 3.84 0.94 17.26
CA ASN A 105 5.21 1.38 17.53
C ASN A 105 5.80 2.16 16.34
N MET A 106 5.52 1.70 15.11
CA MET A 106 5.92 2.43 13.89
C MET A 106 5.30 3.83 13.84
N ILE A 107 4.02 3.97 14.19
CA ILE A 107 3.28 5.23 14.05
C ILE A 107 3.54 6.21 15.22
N LEU A 108 3.75 5.71 16.44
CA LEU A 108 3.99 6.53 17.63
C LEU A 108 5.46 6.86 17.86
N TYR A 109 6.34 5.88 17.69
CA TYR A 109 7.73 5.95 18.13
C TYR A 109 8.73 5.94 16.97
N ASN A 110 8.26 5.76 15.73
CA ASN A 110 9.10 5.50 14.56
C ASN A 110 10.02 4.27 14.77
N GLU A 111 9.54 3.28 15.52
CA GLU A 111 10.21 2.00 15.73
C GLU A 111 9.73 1.01 14.68
N TYR A 112 10.63 0.55 13.82
CA TYR A 112 10.29 -0.28 12.66
C TYR A 112 10.69 -1.75 12.90
N PRO A 113 9.89 -2.70 12.40
CA PRO A 113 10.22 -4.12 12.50
C PRO A 113 11.45 -4.48 11.66
N GLU A 114 12.17 -5.51 12.10
CA GLU A 114 13.39 -6.02 11.44
C GLU A 114 13.25 -7.46 10.95
N ILE A 115 12.33 -8.22 11.57
CA ILE A 115 12.19 -9.66 11.38
C ILE A 115 11.14 -9.95 10.31
N LEU A 116 11.48 -10.84 9.39
CA LEU A 116 10.60 -11.38 8.35
C LEU A 116 10.28 -12.84 8.68
N ALA A 117 9.00 -13.17 8.74
CA ALA A 117 8.51 -14.54 8.82
C ALA A 117 8.41 -15.14 7.42
N ASP A 118 9.14 -16.23 7.18
CA ASP A 118 9.11 -16.96 5.91
C ASP A 118 9.06 -18.48 6.16
N ARG A 119 8.92 -19.27 5.09
CA ARG A 119 9.01 -20.73 5.14
C ARG A 119 10.38 -21.12 5.69
N GLY A 120 10.38 -21.79 6.85
CA GLY A 120 11.61 -22.27 7.49
C GLY A 120 12.14 -21.40 8.62
N GLY A 121 11.46 -20.30 8.99
CA GLY A 121 11.74 -19.56 10.22
C GLY A 121 11.75 -18.04 10.06
N TYR A 122 12.49 -17.39 10.95
CA TYR A 122 12.63 -15.95 11.01
C TYR A 122 13.94 -15.49 10.40
N PHE A 123 13.85 -14.43 9.60
CA PHE A 123 14.96 -13.88 8.85
C PHE A 123 15.08 -12.38 9.04
N VAL A 124 16.30 -11.85 8.93
CA VAL A 124 16.60 -10.42 9.01
C VAL A 124 17.46 -9.99 7.84
N LYS A 125 17.34 -8.72 7.45
CA LYS A 125 18.28 -8.09 6.52
C LYS A 125 19.51 -7.66 7.30
N ILE A 126 20.68 -7.90 6.72
CA ILE A 126 21.98 -7.54 7.30
C ILE A 126 22.54 -6.33 6.56
N ASP A 127 23.14 -5.41 7.31
CA ASP A 127 24.01 -4.37 6.78
C ASP A 127 25.42 -4.94 6.52
N GLY A 128 25.64 -5.32 5.26
CA GLY A 128 26.93 -5.87 4.83
C GLY A 128 28.09 -4.89 4.99
N ASN A 129 27.84 -3.58 4.98
CA ASN A 129 28.89 -2.58 5.18
C ASN A 129 29.35 -2.58 6.64
N VAL A 130 28.43 -2.67 7.59
CA VAL A 130 28.75 -2.77 9.02
C VAL A 130 29.57 -4.04 9.29
N ILE A 131 29.13 -5.19 8.75
CA ILE A 131 29.90 -6.44 8.90
C ILE A 131 31.33 -6.27 8.38
N LYS A 132 31.46 -5.75 7.15
CA LYS A 132 32.77 -5.58 6.51
C LYS A 132 33.67 -4.64 7.32
N GLN A 133 33.14 -3.50 7.76
CA GLN A 133 33.86 -2.50 8.54
C GLN A 133 34.43 -3.11 9.82
N TYR A 134 33.59 -3.72 10.66
CA TYR A 134 34.03 -4.24 11.96
C TYR A 134 34.90 -5.48 11.81
N ARG A 135 34.67 -6.31 10.80
CA ARG A 135 35.56 -7.42 10.48
C ARG A 135 36.98 -6.92 10.18
N GLU A 136 37.11 -5.88 9.36
CA GLU A 136 38.39 -5.29 8.99
C GLU A 136 39.06 -4.58 10.18
N GLU A 137 38.27 -3.87 11.00
CA GLU A 137 38.74 -3.25 12.26
C GLU A 137 39.31 -4.29 13.23
N TYR A 138 38.68 -5.45 13.34
CA TYR A 138 39.15 -6.55 14.18
C TYR A 138 40.21 -7.43 13.50
N SER A 139 40.73 -7.02 12.33
CA SER A 139 41.76 -7.74 11.58
C SER A 139 41.38 -9.20 11.24
N MET A 140 40.09 -9.48 11.09
CA MET A 140 39.58 -10.81 10.75
C MET A 140 39.53 -11.00 9.23
N SER A 141 39.95 -12.17 8.75
CA SER A 141 39.63 -12.56 7.38
C SER A 141 38.15 -12.93 7.25
N LEU A 142 37.64 -12.93 6.02
CA LEU A 142 36.27 -13.39 5.74
C LEU A 142 36.02 -14.83 6.23
N LYS A 143 37.05 -15.68 6.21
CA LYS A 143 36.96 -17.05 6.71
C LYS A 143 36.89 -17.08 8.24
N ASP A 144 37.60 -16.20 8.93
CA ASP A 144 37.63 -16.16 10.39
C ASP A 144 36.26 -15.79 10.94
N LEU A 145 35.66 -14.71 10.42
CA LEU A 145 34.32 -14.29 10.83
C LEU A 145 33.27 -15.36 10.46
N ALA A 146 33.40 -16.00 9.30
CA ALA A 146 32.50 -17.08 8.90
C ALA A 146 32.54 -18.26 9.89
N ASN A 147 33.74 -18.67 10.33
CA ASN A 147 33.90 -19.75 11.29
C ASN A 147 33.29 -19.38 12.66
N LEU A 148 33.52 -18.15 13.12
CA LEU A 148 32.95 -17.65 14.39
C LEU A 148 31.42 -17.59 14.34
N ALA A 149 30.85 -17.15 13.22
CA ALA A 149 29.41 -17.09 13.01
C ALA A 149 28.77 -18.43 12.59
N HIS A 150 29.54 -19.53 12.59
CA HIS A 150 29.08 -20.86 12.20
C HIS A 150 28.43 -20.95 10.81
N VAL A 151 28.93 -20.14 9.86
CA VAL A 151 28.47 -20.14 8.47
C VAL A 151 29.62 -20.43 7.50
N SER A 152 29.28 -20.75 6.25
CA SER A 152 30.30 -20.91 5.21
C SER A 152 30.94 -19.57 4.84
N ARG A 153 32.21 -19.57 4.41
CA ARG A 153 32.87 -18.37 3.83
C ARG A 153 32.04 -17.75 2.70
N ALA A 154 31.40 -18.59 1.88
CA ALA A 154 30.52 -18.12 0.79
C ALA A 154 29.25 -17.44 1.31
N THR A 155 28.70 -17.90 2.44
CA THR A 155 27.57 -17.24 3.10
C THR A 155 27.99 -15.89 3.68
N MET A 156 29.13 -15.83 4.38
CA MET A 156 29.65 -14.57 4.92
C MET A 156 29.93 -13.55 3.82
N TYR A 157 30.49 -13.99 2.69
CA TYR A 157 30.62 -13.16 1.48
C TYR A 157 29.27 -12.57 1.05
N LYS A 158 28.21 -13.40 1.00
CA LYS A 158 26.88 -12.94 0.59
C LYS A 158 26.28 -11.96 1.61
N TYR A 159 26.54 -12.11 2.90
CA TYR A 159 26.12 -11.14 3.92
C TYR A 159 26.81 -9.79 3.73
N GLU A 160 28.14 -9.75 3.59
CA GLU A 160 28.88 -8.50 3.35
C GLU A 160 28.45 -7.76 2.08
N ASN A 161 27.96 -8.50 1.09
CA ASN A 161 27.48 -7.94 -0.18
C ASN A 161 25.95 -7.73 -0.20
N GLY A 162 25.23 -7.95 0.90
CA GLY A 162 23.78 -7.76 0.99
C GLY A 162 22.95 -8.65 0.06
N ILE A 163 23.48 -9.81 -0.35
CA ILE A 163 22.89 -10.69 -1.37
C ILE A 163 21.78 -11.57 -0.77
N VAL A 164 21.90 -11.94 0.51
CA VAL A 164 20.98 -12.86 1.18
C VAL A 164 20.62 -12.38 2.57
N ARG A 165 19.44 -12.77 3.03
CA ARG A 165 18.98 -12.59 4.42
C ARG A 165 19.66 -13.61 5.33
N ALA A 166 19.82 -13.28 6.61
CA ALA A 166 20.26 -14.23 7.64
C ALA A 166 19.09 -14.70 8.47
N ASN A 167 19.20 -15.87 9.11
CA ASN A 167 18.29 -16.20 10.19
C ASN A 167 18.60 -15.34 11.43
N THR A 168 17.65 -15.21 12.35
CA THR A 168 17.81 -14.38 13.55
C THR A 168 18.97 -14.85 14.44
N GLU A 169 19.17 -16.15 14.59
CA GLU A 169 20.25 -16.73 15.39
C GLU A 169 21.65 -16.33 14.88
N THR A 170 21.88 -16.42 13.57
CA THR A 170 23.16 -16.00 12.95
C THR A 170 23.38 -14.51 13.10
N ALA A 171 22.32 -13.70 12.96
CA ALA A 171 22.42 -12.26 13.17
C ALA A 171 22.81 -11.95 14.62
N MET A 172 22.18 -12.58 15.62
CA MET A 172 22.57 -12.43 17.02
C MET A 172 24.04 -12.79 17.26
N ILE A 173 24.51 -13.92 16.72
CA ILE A 173 25.92 -14.32 16.84
C ILE A 173 26.85 -13.27 16.21
N LEU A 174 26.49 -12.71 15.05
CA LEU A 174 27.27 -11.66 14.42
C LEU A 174 27.31 -10.38 15.26
N GLU A 175 26.19 -9.99 15.85
CA GLU A 175 26.12 -8.82 16.73
C GLU A 175 26.94 -9.02 18.01
N GLU A 176 26.97 -10.22 18.57
CA GLU A 176 27.82 -10.58 19.71
C GLU A 176 29.32 -10.54 19.36
N ILE A 177 29.72 -11.10 18.21
CA ILE A 177 31.11 -11.09 17.76
C ILE A 177 31.58 -9.66 17.45
N LEU A 178 30.74 -8.88 16.76
CA LEU A 178 31.10 -7.56 16.27
C LEU A 178 30.83 -6.46 17.32
N ASN A 179 30.05 -6.76 18.36
CA ASN A 179 29.60 -5.84 19.40
C ASN A 179 28.93 -4.58 18.84
N THR A 180 28.08 -4.77 17.83
CA THR A 180 27.32 -3.71 17.15
C THR A 180 26.06 -4.31 16.54
N LYS A 181 25.00 -3.51 16.37
CA LYS A 181 23.83 -3.89 15.58
C LYS A 181 24.25 -4.09 14.12
N VAL A 182 23.87 -5.22 13.52
CA VAL A 182 24.16 -5.54 12.11
C VAL A 182 22.89 -5.70 11.29
N THR A 183 21.72 -5.69 11.92
CA THR A 183 20.43 -5.81 11.25
C THR A 183 19.91 -4.47 10.73
N LEU A 184 19.06 -4.54 9.71
CA LEU A 184 18.43 -3.39 9.08
C LEU A 184 16.92 -3.35 9.35
N ASP A 185 16.45 -2.19 9.79
CA ASP A 185 15.03 -1.88 9.94
C ASP A 185 14.30 -1.91 8.60
N ILE A 186 13.06 -2.38 8.62
CA ILE A 186 12.19 -2.49 7.45
C ILE A 186 11.07 -1.47 7.58
N ASP A 187 11.26 -0.33 6.91
CA ASP A 187 10.26 0.73 6.85
C ASP A 187 9.11 0.36 5.90
N LEU A 188 7.99 -0.09 6.48
CA LEU A 188 6.77 -0.44 5.75
C LEU A 188 5.92 0.78 5.36
N LEU A 189 6.26 1.98 5.83
CA LEU A 189 5.60 3.23 5.44
C LEU A 189 6.19 3.79 4.15
N LYS A 190 7.28 3.20 3.64
CA LYS A 190 7.78 3.52 2.30
C LYS A 190 6.83 2.97 1.24
N GLN A 191 6.73 3.68 0.13
CA GLN A 191 5.94 3.24 -1.02
C GLN A 191 6.51 1.90 -1.52
N PRO A 192 5.66 0.94 -1.92
CA PRO A 192 6.12 -0.27 -2.58
C PRO A 192 6.95 0.11 -3.80
N GLN A 193 7.92 -0.74 -4.14
CA GLN A 193 8.61 -0.59 -5.42
C GLN A 193 7.56 -0.67 -6.54
N LYS A 194 7.74 0.11 -7.62
CA LYS A 194 6.75 0.19 -8.70
C LYS A 194 6.56 -1.18 -9.35
N ASP A 195 5.53 -1.90 -8.91
CA ASP A 195 5.10 -3.10 -9.59
C ASP A 195 4.41 -2.74 -10.90
N LYS A 196 4.39 -3.71 -11.81
CA LYS A 196 3.70 -3.56 -13.09
C LYS A 196 2.20 -3.51 -12.84
N ILE A 197 1.60 -2.32 -12.97
CA ILE A 197 0.14 -2.19 -12.92
C ILE A 197 -0.46 -2.89 -14.15
N GLU A 198 -1.42 -3.78 -13.91
CA GLU A 198 -2.18 -4.43 -14.98
C GLU A 198 -3.37 -3.54 -15.31
N TYR A 199 -3.25 -2.82 -16.43
CA TYR A 199 -4.34 -1.98 -16.89
C TYR A 199 -5.37 -2.80 -17.64
N SER A 200 -6.64 -2.49 -17.38
CA SER A 200 -7.76 -2.97 -18.17
C SER A 200 -7.94 -2.11 -19.44
N ASP A 201 -8.36 -2.76 -20.52
CA ASP A 201 -8.78 -2.11 -21.77
C ASP A 201 -10.28 -1.78 -21.79
N ASP A 202 -11.02 -2.01 -20.70
CA ASP A 202 -12.49 -1.86 -20.62
C ASP A 202 -12.96 -0.43 -20.90
N VAL A 203 -12.13 0.58 -20.59
CA VAL A 203 -12.41 1.99 -20.86
C VAL A 203 -11.46 2.52 -21.94
N LYS A 204 -11.66 2.03 -23.17
CA LYS A 204 -10.84 2.37 -24.35
C LYS A 204 -10.61 3.87 -24.55
N ASP A 205 -11.62 4.68 -24.24
CA ASP A 205 -11.54 6.13 -24.46
C ASP A 205 -10.56 6.81 -23.49
N LEU A 206 -10.49 6.41 -22.22
CA LEU A 206 -9.45 6.89 -21.30
C LEU A 206 -8.05 6.39 -21.71
N SER A 207 -7.96 5.16 -22.22
CA SER A 207 -6.70 4.62 -22.73
C SER A 207 -6.16 5.43 -23.93
N LYS A 208 -7.03 5.89 -24.84
CA LYS A 208 -6.65 6.79 -25.95
C LYS A 208 -6.09 8.13 -25.45
N LEU A 209 -6.60 8.64 -24.34
CA LEU A 209 -6.13 9.87 -23.70
C LEU A 209 -4.82 9.68 -22.92
N GLY A 210 -4.20 8.49 -22.98
CA GLY A 210 -2.91 8.20 -22.34
C GLY A 210 -3.01 7.74 -20.89
N TYR A 211 -4.23 7.45 -20.39
CA TYR A 211 -4.41 6.85 -19.08
C TYR A 211 -4.24 5.32 -19.15
N GLY A 212 -3.72 4.75 -18.07
CA GLY A 212 -3.91 3.35 -17.75
C GLY A 212 -5.04 3.26 -16.73
N VAL A 213 -6.01 2.38 -17.01
CA VAL A 213 -7.22 2.23 -16.20
C VAL A 213 -7.16 0.93 -15.43
N LEU A 214 -7.46 0.99 -14.14
CA LEU A 214 -7.67 -0.17 -13.29
C LEU A 214 -9.13 -0.20 -12.88
N SER A 215 -9.84 -1.26 -13.26
CA SER A 215 -11.21 -1.52 -12.81
C SER A 215 -11.19 -2.16 -11.42
N THR A 216 -12.11 -1.76 -10.56
CA THR A 216 -12.25 -2.32 -9.20
C THR A 216 -13.60 -2.99 -9.03
N ASN A 217 -13.63 -4.06 -8.23
CA ASN A 217 -14.82 -4.88 -8.08
C ASN A 217 -15.67 -4.51 -6.85
N LYS A 218 -14.99 -4.37 -5.69
CA LYS A 218 -15.66 -4.16 -4.39
C LYS A 218 -15.31 -2.83 -3.73
N SER A 219 -14.46 -2.04 -4.38
CA SER A 219 -14.12 -0.71 -3.89
C SER A 219 -15.32 0.24 -4.04
N PRO A 220 -15.40 1.33 -3.24
CA PRO A 220 -16.46 2.33 -3.34
C PRO A 220 -16.48 3.16 -4.63
N PHE A 221 -15.56 2.87 -5.55
CA PHE A 221 -15.44 3.39 -6.90
C PHE A 221 -15.33 2.22 -7.88
N ASP A 222 -15.63 2.44 -9.16
CA ASP A 222 -15.59 1.38 -10.18
C ASP A 222 -14.24 1.30 -10.89
N ALA A 223 -13.51 2.40 -10.98
CA ALA A 223 -12.23 2.43 -11.65
C ALA A 223 -11.34 3.56 -11.12
N VAL A 224 -10.04 3.41 -11.31
CA VAL A 224 -9.06 4.48 -11.17
C VAL A 224 -8.21 4.56 -12.43
N ALA A 225 -7.80 5.76 -12.81
CA ALA A 225 -7.02 5.96 -14.02
C ALA A 225 -5.81 6.85 -13.73
N LYS A 226 -4.63 6.43 -14.18
CA LYS A 226 -3.36 7.16 -14.00
C LYS A 226 -2.68 7.37 -15.35
N MET A 227 -2.07 8.52 -15.58
CA MET A 227 -1.31 8.74 -16.82
C MET A 227 -0.12 7.76 -16.89
N LYS A 228 0.00 7.02 -18.00
CA LYS A 228 1.07 6.01 -18.16
C LYS A 228 2.47 6.64 -18.23
N THR A 229 2.55 7.88 -18.70
CA THR A 229 3.81 8.57 -19.00
C THR A 229 4.21 9.61 -17.96
N SER A 230 3.38 9.85 -16.94
CA SER A 230 3.66 10.89 -15.95
C SER A 230 3.00 10.62 -14.60
N ASP A 231 3.79 10.73 -13.54
CA ASP A 231 3.30 10.77 -12.15
C ASP A 231 2.91 12.19 -11.70
N LYS A 232 3.06 13.22 -12.55
CA LYS A 232 2.78 14.61 -12.17
C LYS A 232 1.28 14.93 -12.06
N HIS A 233 0.43 14.11 -12.65
CA HIS A 233 -1.01 14.29 -12.62
C HIS A 233 -1.65 13.38 -11.59
N SER A 234 -2.53 13.95 -10.77
CA SER A 234 -3.37 13.20 -9.85
C SER A 234 -4.15 12.12 -10.61
N PRO A 235 -4.23 10.89 -10.09
CA PRO A 235 -5.05 9.85 -10.70
C PRO A 235 -6.53 10.27 -10.67
N LEU A 236 -7.29 9.84 -11.68
CA LEU A 236 -8.74 9.95 -11.70
C LEU A 236 -9.32 8.80 -10.88
N MET A 237 -10.34 9.08 -10.08
CA MET A 237 -11.14 8.07 -9.38
C MET A 237 -12.57 8.16 -9.92
N ALA A 238 -13.05 7.08 -10.52
CA ALA A 238 -14.23 7.09 -11.35
C ALA A 238 -15.31 6.13 -10.87
N ASN A 239 -16.56 6.59 -10.94
CA ASN A 239 -17.73 5.72 -10.99
C ASN A 239 -18.31 5.76 -12.41
N VAL A 240 -18.50 4.59 -13.00
CA VAL A 240 -18.92 4.44 -14.40
C VAL A 240 -20.41 4.09 -14.51
N GLU A 241 -20.98 4.28 -15.69
CA GLU A 241 -22.37 3.93 -15.98
C GLU A 241 -22.63 2.45 -15.75
N LYS A 242 -23.64 2.15 -14.93
CA LYS A 242 -24.15 0.79 -14.68
C LYS A 242 -25.69 0.81 -14.53
N ASN A 243 -26.36 1.67 -15.30
CA ASN A 243 -27.81 1.92 -15.25
C ASN A 243 -28.29 2.30 -13.83
N ARG A 244 -27.50 3.14 -13.15
CA ARG A 244 -27.77 3.52 -11.75
C ARG A 244 -28.74 4.68 -11.68
N THR A 245 -29.63 4.65 -10.69
CA THR A 245 -30.53 5.77 -10.42
C THR A 245 -29.76 6.97 -9.87
N GLU A 246 -30.28 8.19 -10.07
CA GLU A 246 -29.68 9.41 -9.51
C GLU A 246 -29.50 9.34 -7.98
N LYS A 247 -30.45 8.70 -7.28
CA LYS A 247 -30.35 8.45 -5.83
C LYS A 247 -29.15 7.59 -5.47
N THR A 248 -28.90 6.52 -6.23
CA THR A 248 -27.73 5.65 -6.03
C THR A 248 -26.44 6.41 -6.30
N LEU A 249 -26.39 7.22 -7.37
CA LEU A 249 -25.21 8.02 -7.70
C LEU A 249 -24.90 9.07 -6.64
N LYS A 250 -25.92 9.75 -6.10
CA LYS A 250 -25.75 10.68 -4.96
C LYS A 250 -25.17 9.99 -3.74
N ARG A 251 -25.59 8.75 -3.44
CA ARG A 251 -25.01 7.95 -2.36
C ARG A 251 -23.55 7.58 -2.65
N MET A 252 -23.22 7.23 -3.89
CA MET A 252 -21.85 6.90 -4.30
C MET A 252 -20.92 8.12 -4.35
N ALA A 253 -21.46 9.32 -4.49
CA ALA A 253 -20.67 10.56 -4.47
C ALA A 253 -20.01 10.80 -3.11
N ILE A 254 -20.61 10.31 -2.02
CA ILE A 254 -20.08 10.47 -0.65
C ILE A 254 -18.72 9.77 -0.51
N PRO A 255 -18.60 8.44 -0.70
CA PRO A 255 -17.32 7.76 -0.56
C PRO A 255 -16.32 8.15 -1.63
N LEU A 256 -16.79 8.43 -2.85
CA LEU A 256 -15.93 8.89 -3.94
C LEU A 256 -15.22 10.21 -3.59
N LYS A 257 -15.96 11.16 -3.01
CA LYS A 257 -15.41 12.42 -2.53
C LYS A 257 -14.45 12.22 -1.36
N ASP A 258 -14.87 11.46 -0.36
CA ASP A 258 -14.06 11.19 0.83
C ASP A 258 -12.69 10.59 0.47
N LEU A 259 -12.69 9.50 -0.30
CA LEU A 259 -11.47 8.82 -0.73
C LEU A 259 -10.59 9.74 -1.59
N SER A 260 -11.16 10.45 -2.56
CA SER A 260 -10.39 11.35 -3.43
C SER A 260 -9.64 12.44 -2.66
N LEU A 261 -10.21 12.93 -1.56
CA LEU A 261 -9.58 13.94 -0.70
C LEU A 261 -8.41 13.38 0.13
N VAL A 262 -8.39 12.09 0.40
CA VAL A 262 -7.30 11.42 1.15
C VAL A 262 -6.23 10.93 0.18
N THR A 263 -6.61 10.36 -0.96
CA THR A 263 -5.68 9.86 -2.00
C THR A 263 -5.15 10.96 -2.93
N THR A 264 -5.64 12.19 -2.82
CA THR A 264 -5.28 13.32 -3.71
C THR A 264 -5.64 13.05 -5.18
N SER A 265 -6.72 12.30 -5.39
CA SER A 265 -7.26 11.95 -6.70
C SER A 265 -8.30 12.96 -7.16
N GLU A 266 -8.57 13.01 -8.47
CA GLU A 266 -9.68 13.78 -9.01
C GLU A 266 -10.92 12.87 -9.14
N PRO A 267 -11.98 13.09 -8.35
CA PRO A 267 -13.19 12.30 -8.44
C PRO A 267 -14.00 12.69 -9.69
N VAL A 268 -14.53 11.70 -10.40
CA VAL A 268 -15.35 11.92 -11.60
C VAL A 268 -16.41 10.84 -11.76
N PHE A 269 -17.55 11.22 -12.31
CA PHE A 269 -18.55 10.26 -12.81
C PHE A 269 -18.45 10.17 -14.33
N ILE A 270 -18.41 8.96 -14.88
CA ILE A 270 -18.46 8.72 -16.33
C ILE A 270 -19.79 8.05 -16.67
N ILE A 271 -20.76 8.82 -17.16
CA ILE A 271 -22.19 8.42 -17.19
C ILE A 271 -22.79 8.74 -18.55
N ASN A 272 -23.44 7.77 -19.20
CA ASN A 272 -24.09 7.99 -20.50
C ASN A 272 -25.61 8.17 -20.36
N ASN A 273 -26.01 9.24 -19.66
CA ASN A 273 -27.42 9.55 -19.43
C ASN A 273 -27.62 11.06 -19.35
N ASP A 274 -28.29 11.62 -20.36
CA ASP A 274 -28.48 13.07 -20.51
C ASP A 274 -29.41 13.67 -19.45
N LYS A 275 -30.21 12.85 -18.75
CA LYS A 275 -31.05 13.32 -17.64
C LYS A 275 -30.24 13.66 -16.40
N ILE A 276 -29.02 13.13 -16.29
CA ILE A 276 -28.13 13.41 -15.16
C ILE A 276 -27.43 14.73 -15.42
N LYS A 277 -27.43 15.61 -14.42
CA LYS A 277 -26.75 16.92 -14.48
C LYS A 277 -25.25 16.78 -14.69
N GLU A 278 -24.59 17.90 -14.99
CA GLU A 278 -23.14 17.97 -15.18
C GLU A 278 -22.32 17.76 -13.90
N SER A 279 -22.96 17.78 -12.73
CA SER A 279 -22.33 17.43 -11.46
C SER A 279 -23.28 16.71 -10.50
N ILE A 280 -22.71 15.89 -9.62
CA ILE A 280 -23.41 15.19 -8.54
C ILE A 280 -22.62 15.43 -7.25
N GLY A 281 -23.18 16.19 -6.31
CA GLY A 281 -22.52 16.44 -5.01
C GLY A 281 -21.17 17.17 -5.14
N LYS A 282 -21.04 18.04 -6.15
CA LYS A 282 -19.78 18.72 -6.57
C LYS A 282 -18.73 17.82 -7.24
N ILE A 283 -19.12 16.60 -7.60
CA ILE A 283 -18.29 15.72 -8.42
C ILE A 283 -18.72 15.91 -9.88
N PRO A 284 -17.79 16.28 -10.79
CA PRO A 284 -18.05 16.38 -12.22
C PRO A 284 -18.62 15.09 -12.80
N VAL A 285 -19.60 15.22 -13.68
CA VAL A 285 -20.11 14.15 -14.53
C VAL A 285 -19.60 14.41 -15.94
N ILE A 286 -18.89 13.46 -16.51
CA ILE A 286 -18.47 13.45 -17.91
C ILE A 286 -19.33 12.41 -18.64
N LYS A 287 -19.93 12.78 -19.76
CA LYS A 287 -20.67 11.85 -20.59
C LYS A 287 -19.72 10.96 -21.37
N SER A 288 -20.11 9.70 -21.56
CA SER A 288 -19.26 8.75 -22.30
C SER A 288 -19.05 9.17 -23.77
N TRP A 289 -19.97 9.96 -24.35
CA TRP A 289 -19.78 10.52 -25.69
C TRP A 289 -18.78 11.69 -25.70
N GLU A 290 -18.77 12.55 -24.67
CA GLU A 290 -17.79 13.64 -24.52
C GLU A 290 -16.35 13.09 -24.45
N LEU A 291 -16.15 11.95 -23.77
CA LEU A 291 -14.84 11.30 -23.71
C LEU A 291 -14.27 10.92 -25.08
N LYS A 292 -15.12 10.70 -26.08
CA LYS A 292 -14.71 10.33 -27.44
C LYS A 292 -14.29 11.54 -28.28
N GLU A 293 -14.72 12.73 -27.88
CA GLU A 293 -14.42 13.97 -28.58
C GLU A 293 -13.11 14.59 -28.11
N PHE A 294 -12.66 14.27 -26.90
CA PHE A 294 -11.39 14.77 -26.38
C PHE A 294 -10.21 14.22 -27.18
N GLU A 295 -9.32 15.12 -27.63
CA GLU A 295 -8.11 14.73 -28.35
C GLU A 295 -6.98 14.34 -27.40
N ASN A 296 -6.97 14.90 -26.19
CA ASN A 296 -5.88 14.73 -25.23
C ASN A 296 -6.36 14.84 -23.77
N SER A 297 -5.52 14.38 -22.84
CA SER A 297 -5.84 14.37 -21.41
C SER A 297 -6.07 15.76 -20.81
N LYS A 298 -5.54 16.84 -21.41
CA LYS A 298 -5.69 18.20 -20.86
C LYS A 298 -7.12 18.70 -21.02
N GLU A 299 -7.80 18.35 -22.12
CA GLU A 299 -9.21 18.71 -22.33
C GLU A 299 -10.12 18.06 -21.30
N LEU A 300 -9.93 16.76 -21.03
CA LEU A 300 -10.64 16.06 -19.97
C LEU A 300 -10.41 16.72 -18.61
N LEU A 301 -9.15 17.02 -18.26
CA LEU A 301 -8.83 17.67 -16.98
C LEU A 301 -9.40 19.09 -16.88
N LYS A 302 -9.44 19.83 -18.00
CA LYS A 302 -10.06 21.16 -18.07
C LYS A 302 -11.57 21.07 -17.80
N MET A 303 -12.27 20.16 -18.47
CA MET A 303 -13.71 19.94 -18.28
C MET A 303 -14.04 19.53 -16.84
N ILE A 304 -13.24 18.63 -16.25
CA ILE A 304 -13.39 18.24 -14.84
C ILE A 304 -13.26 19.45 -13.91
N ARG A 305 -12.32 20.36 -14.17
CA ARG A 305 -12.15 21.58 -13.35
C ARG A 305 -13.33 22.53 -13.48
N GLU A 306 -13.76 22.84 -14.70
CA GLU A 306 -14.88 23.75 -14.97
C GLU A 306 -16.17 23.27 -14.28
N ARG A 307 -16.46 21.96 -14.33
CA ARG A 307 -17.65 21.37 -13.70
C ARG A 307 -17.55 21.21 -12.18
N LYS A 308 -16.36 21.33 -11.60
CA LYS A 308 -16.14 21.27 -10.15
C LYS A 308 -16.39 22.63 -9.49
N GLU A 309 -16.22 23.71 -10.24
CA GLU A 309 -16.42 25.09 -9.80
C GLU A 309 -17.89 25.56 -9.91
N ASN A 310 -18.70 24.85 -10.70
CA ASN A 310 -20.16 25.02 -10.85
C ASN A 310 -20.96 24.26 -9.79
#